data_AF-A0A2N8MG46-F1
#
_entry.id   AF-A0A2N8MG46-F1
#
_cell.length_a   1.000
_cell.length_b   1.000
_cell.length_c   1.000
_cell.angle_alpha   90.00
_cell.angle_beta   90.00
_cell.angle_gamma   90.00
#
_symmetry.space_group_name_H-M   'P 1'
#
loop_
_entity.id
_entity.type
_entity.pdbx_description
1 polymer ?
#
loop_
_entity_poly.entity_id
_entity_poly.type
_entity_poly.pdbx_seq_one_letter_code
_entity_poly.pdbx_strand_id
1 'polypeptide(L)'
;MVLMSVGLPAAADPVTDEMAANLIALPCVAGGPTPSDASLANELNPLLGNKMRGHMNAYRVSCARAIIDEVKAREFNERAGAIAIATVIVETSISNYDGGDADSVGLYQQRAGWGSFEERTNPAIATGNFLREMVRLYSENSWNFAPIGDVAANVQRPREDLRYKYGVEAGDATIIAHKLWTGETRHGSSLSGDARAEIVALQGDGTATAWF
;
A
#
# COMPACT_ATOMS: atom_id res chain seq x y z
N MET A 1 9.47 -41.64 1.44
CA MET A 1 10.41 -40.64 0.90
C MET A 1 9.63 -39.35 0.70
N VAL A 2 9.68 -38.44 1.67
CA VAL A 2 8.92 -37.18 1.64
C VAL A 2 9.77 -36.17 0.87
N LEU A 3 9.31 -35.76 -0.31
CA LEU A 3 9.89 -34.65 -1.06
C LEU A 3 9.53 -33.35 -0.35
N MET A 4 10.47 -32.82 0.44
CA MET A 4 10.41 -31.44 0.90
C MET A 4 10.65 -30.54 -0.32
N SER A 5 9.59 -29.92 -0.84
CA SER A 5 9.74 -28.80 -1.78
C SER A 5 10.23 -27.60 -0.99
N VAL A 6 11.53 -27.35 -1.08
CA VAL A 6 12.11 -26.09 -0.64
C VAL A 6 11.69 -25.05 -1.67
N GLY A 7 10.75 -24.18 -1.30
CA GLY A 7 10.37 -23.05 -2.13
C GLY A 7 11.60 -22.16 -2.34
N LEU A 8 12.09 -22.11 -3.59
CA LEU A 8 13.07 -21.12 -3.98
C LEU A 8 12.48 -19.72 -3.73
N PRO A 9 13.25 -18.76 -3.20
CA PRO A 9 12.79 -17.38 -3.16
C PRO A 9 12.47 -16.94 -4.59
N ALA A 10 11.31 -16.31 -4.76
CA ALA A 10 10.95 -15.68 -6.03
C ALA A 10 12.11 -14.78 -6.45
N ALA A 11 12.65 -15.04 -7.64
CA ALA A 11 13.68 -14.20 -8.23
C ALA A 11 13.14 -12.76 -8.31
N ALA A 12 13.91 -11.80 -7.82
CA ALA A 12 13.61 -10.39 -8.01
C ALA A 12 13.69 -10.09 -9.51
N ASP A 13 12.56 -9.75 -10.14
CA ASP A 13 12.51 -9.39 -11.56
C ASP A 13 13.24 -8.06 -11.81
N PRO A 14 14.08 -7.97 -12.87
CA PRO A 14 14.92 -6.81 -13.14
C PRO A 14 14.14 -5.78 -13.96
N VAL A 15 13.19 -5.11 -13.31
CA VAL A 15 12.76 -3.76 -13.71
C VAL A 15 12.71 -2.92 -12.44
N THR A 16 13.87 -2.75 -11.84
CA THR A 16 14.09 -1.65 -10.91
C THR A 16 13.98 -0.38 -11.72
N ASP A 17 12.90 0.37 -11.49
CA ASP A 17 12.85 1.83 -11.60
C ASP A 17 14.27 2.38 -11.36
N GLU A 18 14.81 3.26 -12.19
CA GLU A 18 16.22 3.70 -12.16
C GLU A 18 16.63 4.26 -10.76
N MET A 19 15.65 4.61 -9.93
CA MET A 19 15.79 4.92 -8.50
C MET A 19 16.18 3.71 -7.62
N ALA A 20 15.64 2.53 -7.88
CA ALA A 20 15.71 1.36 -6.98
C ALA A 20 17.07 0.63 -6.97
N ALA A 21 17.99 0.94 -7.88
CA ALA A 21 19.28 0.26 -7.92
C ALA A 21 20.18 0.56 -6.69
N ASN A 22 19.95 1.68 -5.99
CA ASN A 22 20.79 2.14 -4.88
C ASN A 22 20.02 2.50 -3.59
N LEU A 23 18.70 2.28 -3.55
CA LEU A 23 17.86 2.64 -2.40
C LEU A 23 17.49 1.41 -1.57
N ILE A 24 17.42 1.58 -0.25
CA ILE A 24 17.03 0.49 0.66
C ILE A 24 15.51 0.55 0.83
N ALA A 25 14.85 -0.57 0.54
CA ALA A 25 13.43 -0.76 0.84
C ALA A 25 13.25 -1.01 2.35
N LEU A 26 12.60 -0.06 3.02
CA LEU A 26 12.22 -0.13 4.41
C LEU A 26 10.91 -0.95 4.58
N PRO A 27 10.69 -1.58 5.74
CA PRO A 27 9.42 -2.25 6.04
C PRO A 27 8.24 -1.26 5.99
N CYS A 28 7.08 -1.75 5.53
CA CYS A 28 5.86 -0.95 5.55
C CYS A 28 4.95 -1.20 6.77
N VAL A 29 5.08 -2.37 7.38
CA VAL A 29 4.30 -2.80 8.54
C VAL A 29 5.22 -3.52 9.53
N ALA A 30 4.88 -3.46 10.81
CA ALA A 30 5.53 -4.27 11.83
C ALA A 30 5.30 -5.76 11.51
N GLY A 31 6.38 -6.55 11.42
CA GLY A 31 6.32 -7.98 11.05
C GLY A 31 6.49 -8.27 9.55
N GLY A 32 6.50 -7.25 8.70
CA GLY A 32 6.73 -7.40 7.26
C GLY A 32 5.57 -8.06 6.48
N PRO A 33 5.84 -8.49 5.23
CA PRO A 33 4.83 -9.11 4.37
C PRO A 33 4.34 -10.46 4.88
N THR A 34 3.06 -10.76 4.65
CA THR A 34 2.39 -12.00 5.05
C THR A 34 2.12 -12.93 3.86
N PRO A 35 1.80 -14.23 4.09
CA PRO A 35 1.33 -15.12 3.01
C PRO A 35 0.04 -14.64 2.33
N SER A 36 -0.84 -13.94 3.05
CA SER A 36 -2.03 -13.31 2.48
C SER A 36 -1.64 -12.18 1.51
N ASP A 37 -0.63 -11.38 1.87
CA ASP A 37 -0.10 -10.33 0.98
C ASP A 37 0.47 -10.95 -0.31
N ALA A 38 1.14 -12.10 -0.23
CA ALA A 38 1.63 -12.84 -1.40
C ALA A 38 0.49 -13.37 -2.29
N SER A 39 -0.58 -13.88 -1.68
CA SER A 39 -1.76 -14.39 -2.42
C SER A 39 -2.49 -13.25 -3.13
N LEU A 40 -2.70 -12.13 -2.46
CA LEU A 40 -3.30 -10.92 -3.05
C LEU A 40 -2.45 -10.36 -4.19
N ALA A 41 -1.11 -10.42 -4.08
CA ALA A 41 -0.24 -10.01 -5.18
C ALA A 41 -0.49 -10.85 -6.45
N ASN A 42 -0.61 -12.17 -6.32
CA ASN A 42 -0.92 -13.07 -7.44
C ASN A 42 -2.29 -12.77 -8.06
N GLU A 43 -3.27 -12.40 -7.24
CA GLU A 43 -4.60 -12.03 -7.72
C GLU A 43 -4.63 -10.66 -8.41
N LEU A 44 -3.85 -9.69 -7.92
CA LEU A 44 -3.79 -8.33 -8.47
C LEU A 44 -3.05 -8.28 -9.81
N ASN A 45 -1.91 -8.96 -9.92
CA ASN A 45 -1.04 -8.90 -11.10
C ASN A 45 -1.74 -9.06 -12.46
N PRO A 46 -2.67 -10.02 -12.68
CA PRO A 46 -3.37 -10.14 -13.96
C PRO A 46 -4.46 -9.08 -14.19
N LEU A 47 -4.85 -8.32 -13.17
CA LEU A 47 -5.91 -7.31 -13.25
C LEU A 47 -5.39 -5.90 -13.58
N LEU A 48 -4.12 -5.65 -13.28
CA LEU A 48 -3.50 -4.33 -13.45
C LEU A 48 -3.07 -4.09 -14.89
N GLY A 49 -3.23 -2.86 -15.37
CA GLY A 49 -3.06 -2.49 -16.78
C GLY A 49 -1.87 -1.57 -17.05
N ASN A 50 -1.38 -0.84 -16.04
CA ASN A 50 -0.37 0.20 -16.20
C ASN A 50 0.94 -0.17 -15.49
N LYS A 51 1.56 0.77 -14.74
CA LYS A 51 2.90 0.60 -14.15
C LYS A 51 2.98 -0.61 -13.23
N MET A 52 1.88 -0.99 -12.58
CA MET A 52 1.89 -2.08 -11.61
C MET A 52 1.55 -3.45 -12.22
N ARG A 53 1.31 -3.55 -13.53
CA ARG A 53 1.02 -4.83 -14.21
C ARG A 53 2.16 -5.83 -14.04
N GLY A 54 1.88 -6.94 -13.36
CA GLY A 54 2.88 -7.98 -13.09
C GLY A 54 3.94 -7.61 -12.06
N HIS A 55 3.83 -6.44 -11.42
CA HIS A 55 4.83 -5.93 -10.49
C HIS A 55 4.37 -5.96 -9.02
N MET A 56 3.15 -6.41 -8.71
CA MET A 56 2.76 -6.65 -7.32
C MET A 56 3.50 -7.87 -6.76
N ASN A 57 3.99 -7.72 -5.53
CA ASN A 57 4.55 -8.79 -4.71
C ASN A 57 4.07 -8.60 -3.26
N ALA A 58 4.38 -9.53 -2.38
CA ALA A 58 3.94 -9.46 -0.98
C ALA A 58 4.36 -8.14 -0.30
N TYR A 59 5.56 -7.63 -0.61
CA TYR A 59 6.05 -6.35 -0.07
C TYR A 59 5.18 -5.17 -0.49
N ARG A 60 4.95 -4.98 -1.80
CA ARG A 60 4.10 -3.90 -2.32
C ARG A 60 2.66 -4.02 -1.81
N VAL A 61 2.14 -5.24 -1.66
CA VAL A 61 0.81 -5.44 -1.06
C VAL A 61 0.80 -5.04 0.42
N SER A 62 1.82 -5.39 1.21
CA SER A 62 1.92 -4.95 2.62
C SER A 62 2.00 -3.42 2.76
N CYS A 63 2.64 -2.75 1.80
CA CYS A 63 2.72 -1.29 1.74
C CYS A 63 1.36 -0.67 1.37
N ALA A 64 0.70 -1.19 0.34
CA ALA A 64 -0.64 -0.77 -0.03
C ALA A 64 -1.65 -1.01 1.11
N ARG A 65 -1.54 -2.14 1.81
CA ARG A 65 -2.36 -2.45 2.99
C ARG A 65 -2.16 -1.43 4.10
N ALA A 66 -0.92 -1.07 4.45
CA ALA A 66 -0.67 -0.03 5.46
C ALA A 66 -1.30 1.32 5.10
N ILE A 67 -1.34 1.68 3.81
CA ILE A 67 -2.03 2.88 3.33
C ILE A 67 -3.55 2.75 3.52
N ILE A 68 -4.15 1.64 3.11
CA ILE A 68 -5.60 1.42 3.22
C ILE A 68 -6.05 1.34 4.68
N ASP A 69 -5.29 0.66 5.53
CA ASP A 69 -5.50 0.59 6.98
C ASP A 69 -5.56 2.01 7.59
N GLU A 70 -4.60 2.88 7.25
CA GLU A 70 -4.58 4.26 7.76
C GLU A 70 -5.73 5.11 7.20
N VAL A 71 -6.08 4.95 5.92
CA VAL A 71 -7.24 5.61 5.31
C VAL A 71 -8.53 5.25 6.05
N LYS A 72 -8.73 3.95 6.34
CA LYS A 72 -9.86 3.45 7.13
C LYS A 72 -9.83 3.96 8.56
N ALA A 73 -8.68 3.93 9.22
CA ALA A 73 -8.50 4.39 10.61
C ALA A 73 -8.85 5.89 10.77
N ARG A 74 -8.70 6.67 9.70
CA ARG A 74 -9.08 8.09 9.65
C ARG A 74 -10.50 8.34 9.10
N GLU A 75 -11.29 7.29 8.94
CA GLU A 75 -12.69 7.35 8.47
C GLU A 75 -12.86 7.94 7.07
N PHE A 76 -11.82 7.88 6.24
CA PHE A 76 -11.93 8.17 4.81
C PHE A 76 -12.53 6.98 4.06
N ASN A 77 -12.99 7.21 2.83
CA ASN A 77 -13.59 6.17 2.00
C ASN A 77 -12.56 5.52 1.05
N GLU A 78 -13.00 4.46 0.37
CA GLU A 78 -12.20 3.70 -0.60
C GLU A 78 -11.55 4.59 -1.67
N ARG A 79 -12.26 5.65 -2.07
CA ARG A 79 -11.79 6.58 -3.09
C ARG A 79 -10.59 7.40 -2.62
N ALA A 80 -10.54 7.80 -1.35
CA ALA A 80 -9.34 8.41 -0.76
C ALA A 80 -8.17 7.42 -0.77
N GLY A 81 -8.45 6.13 -0.53
CA GLY A 81 -7.48 5.05 -0.68
C GLY A 81 -6.92 4.97 -2.10
N ALA A 82 -7.78 5.00 -3.12
CA ALA A 82 -7.35 5.02 -4.52
C ALA A 82 -6.48 6.26 -4.87
N ILE A 83 -6.79 7.44 -4.30
CA ILE A 83 -5.96 8.64 -4.47
C ILE A 83 -4.57 8.48 -3.83
N ALA A 84 -4.52 7.94 -2.61
CA ALA A 84 -3.26 7.68 -1.92
C ALA A 84 -2.42 6.62 -2.67
N ILE A 85 -3.05 5.55 -3.16
CA ILE A 85 -2.38 4.51 -3.94
C ILE A 85 -1.86 5.06 -5.28
N ALA A 86 -2.65 5.85 -6.01
CA ALA A 86 -2.22 6.46 -7.27
C ALA A 86 -0.96 7.31 -7.08
N THR A 87 -0.89 8.05 -5.96
CA THR A 87 0.30 8.79 -5.55
C THR A 87 1.51 7.86 -5.42
N VAL A 88 1.44 6.84 -4.58
CA VAL A 88 2.62 5.99 -4.29
C VAL A 88 3.02 5.08 -5.47
N ILE A 89 2.12 4.79 -6.42
CA ILE A 89 2.52 4.13 -7.67
C ILE A 89 3.49 5.03 -8.46
N VAL A 90 3.15 6.31 -8.61
CA VAL A 90 3.99 7.26 -9.34
C VAL A 90 5.30 7.50 -8.61
N GLU A 91 5.24 7.77 -7.31
CA GLU A 91 6.42 8.16 -6.52
C GLU A 91 7.42 7.01 -6.34
N THR A 92 6.94 5.78 -6.11
CA THR A 92 7.82 4.70 -5.65
C THR A 92 7.48 3.31 -6.18
N SER A 93 6.49 3.18 -7.07
CA SER A 93 5.96 1.85 -7.42
C SER A 93 5.53 1.07 -6.17
N ILE A 94 4.87 1.76 -5.22
CA ILE A 94 4.36 1.25 -3.94
C ILE A 94 5.48 0.66 -3.05
N SER A 95 6.61 1.35 -2.95
CA SER A 95 7.76 0.89 -2.16
C SER A 95 8.23 1.96 -1.17
N ASN A 96 8.53 1.58 0.06
CA ASN A 96 8.93 2.51 1.10
C ASN A 96 10.47 2.64 1.10
N TYR A 97 11.02 3.68 0.48
CA TYR A 97 12.47 3.84 0.37
C TYR A 97 13.07 4.73 1.46
N ASP A 98 14.31 4.46 1.85
CA ASP A 98 15.09 5.30 2.77
C ASP A 98 15.69 6.57 2.11
N GLY A 99 15.53 6.72 0.80
CA GLY A 99 16.09 7.81 0.02
C GLY A 99 15.35 8.03 -1.29
N GLY A 100 15.91 8.93 -2.10
CA GLY A 100 15.31 9.39 -3.34
C GLY A 100 16.01 10.63 -3.89
N ASP A 101 15.27 11.44 -4.64
CA ASP A 101 15.80 12.73 -5.11
C ASP A 101 15.99 13.72 -3.93
N ALA A 102 17.18 14.31 -3.85
CA ALA A 102 17.63 15.15 -2.74
C ALA A 102 17.44 14.47 -1.35
N ASP A 103 16.50 14.98 -0.55
CA ASP A 103 16.15 14.49 0.79
C ASP A 103 14.77 13.79 0.83
N SER A 104 14.23 13.42 -0.33
CA SER A 104 12.94 12.73 -0.44
C SER A 104 13.04 11.29 0.05
N VAL A 105 12.05 10.83 0.82
CA VAL A 105 12.03 9.48 1.39
C VAL A 105 10.60 8.93 1.46
N GLY A 106 10.52 7.63 1.72
CA GLY A 106 9.30 6.91 2.00
C GLY A 106 8.41 6.68 0.78
N LEU A 107 7.22 6.11 1.03
CA LEU A 107 6.23 5.76 0.00
C LEU A 107 5.82 6.93 -0.92
N TYR A 108 5.75 8.13 -0.34
CA TYR A 108 5.28 9.34 -1.02
C TYR A 108 6.43 10.23 -1.51
N GLN A 109 7.69 9.81 -1.35
CA GLN A 109 8.88 10.62 -1.69
C GLN A 109 8.79 12.07 -1.18
N GLN A 110 8.35 12.22 0.07
CA GLN A 110 8.17 13.53 0.69
C GLN A 110 9.51 14.09 1.17
N ARG A 111 9.73 15.40 0.99
CA ARG A 111 10.91 16.14 1.50
C ARG A 111 10.75 16.56 2.97
N ALA A 112 11.82 17.04 3.61
CA ALA A 112 11.83 17.37 5.06
C ALA A 112 10.73 18.34 5.54
N GLY A 113 10.15 19.16 4.66
CA GLY A 113 9.00 20.02 4.99
C GLY A 113 7.72 19.27 5.40
N TRP A 114 7.64 17.97 5.11
CA TRP A 114 6.51 17.11 5.48
C TRP A 114 6.65 16.43 6.86
N GLY A 115 7.83 16.51 7.50
CA GLY A 115 8.11 15.90 8.80
C GLY A 115 9.53 15.35 8.92
N SER A 116 9.82 14.72 10.06
CA SER A 116 11.09 14.04 10.32
C SER A 116 11.31 12.87 9.34
N PHE A 117 12.54 12.32 9.31
CA PHE A 117 12.82 11.14 8.51
C PHE A 117 11.94 9.95 8.93
N GLU A 118 11.81 9.73 10.23
CA GLU A 118 11.00 8.65 10.83
C GLU A 118 9.51 8.82 10.50
N GLU A 119 9.00 10.06 10.50
CA GLU A 119 7.61 10.35 10.14
C GLU A 119 7.35 10.08 8.65
N ARG A 120 8.27 10.50 7.76
CA ARG A 120 8.12 10.35 6.30
C ARG A 120 8.33 8.91 5.82
N THR A 121 9.12 8.11 6.54
CA THR A 121 9.35 6.69 6.25
C THR A 121 8.40 5.76 6.99
N ASN A 122 7.55 6.26 7.88
CA ASN A 122 6.46 5.49 8.49
C ASN A 122 5.19 5.58 7.62
N PRO A 123 4.72 4.48 7.00
CA PRO A 123 3.59 4.54 6.08
C PRO A 123 2.29 5.10 6.64
N ALA A 124 1.96 4.83 7.91
CA ALA A 124 0.75 5.35 8.54
C ALA A 124 0.86 6.87 8.73
N ILE A 125 2.00 7.34 9.28
CA ILE A 125 2.22 8.78 9.48
C ILE A 125 2.26 9.53 8.14
N ALA A 126 3.02 9.03 7.17
CA ALA A 126 3.15 9.64 5.85
C ALA A 126 1.80 9.71 5.11
N THR A 127 1.01 8.62 5.15
CA THR A 127 -0.35 8.58 4.59
C THR A 127 -1.26 9.57 5.31
N GLY A 128 -1.20 9.64 6.63
CA GLY A 128 -1.96 10.61 7.40
C GLY A 128 -1.62 12.07 7.07
N ASN A 129 -0.35 12.37 6.82
CA ASN A 129 0.09 13.69 6.38
C ASN A 129 -0.38 14.00 4.95
N PHE A 130 -0.31 13.04 4.03
CA PHE A 130 -0.87 13.16 2.69
C PHE A 130 -2.38 13.48 2.72
N LEU A 131 -3.16 12.70 3.49
CA LEU A 131 -4.61 12.90 3.63
C LEU A 131 -4.95 14.26 4.25
N ARG A 132 -4.16 14.72 5.22
CA ARG A 132 -4.31 16.04 5.84
C ARG A 132 -4.13 17.17 4.83
N GLU A 133 -3.12 17.07 3.97
CA GLU A 133 -2.90 18.05 2.91
C GLU A 133 -4.01 17.97 1.85
N MET A 134 -4.47 16.77 1.50
CA MET A 134 -5.59 16.56 0.59
C MET A 134 -6.85 17.29 1.05
N VAL A 135 -7.27 17.14 2.31
CA VAL A 135 -8.46 17.85 2.83
C VAL A 135 -8.25 19.35 2.96
N ARG A 136 -7.00 19.81 3.16
CA ARG A 136 -6.68 21.25 3.17
C ARG A 136 -6.87 21.88 1.78
N LEU A 137 -6.53 21.15 0.72
CA LEU A 137 -6.66 21.61 -0.67
C LEU A 137 -8.08 21.43 -1.22
N TYR A 138 -8.80 20.41 -0.75
CA TYR A 138 -10.13 20.04 -1.22
C TYR A 138 -11.15 20.10 -0.07
N SER A 139 -11.56 21.33 0.27
CA SER A 139 -12.58 21.57 1.30
C SER A 139 -13.91 20.89 0.97
N GLU A 140 -14.72 20.64 2.00
CA GLU A 140 -16.06 20.02 1.88
C GLU A 140 -16.03 18.67 1.14
N ASN A 141 -14.92 17.94 1.26
CA ASN A 141 -14.71 16.66 0.61
C ASN A 141 -14.81 16.70 -0.93
N SER A 142 -14.55 17.86 -1.54
CA SER A 142 -14.57 18.06 -3.00
C SER A 142 -13.60 17.15 -3.76
N TRP A 143 -12.59 16.59 -3.09
CA TRP A 143 -11.70 15.57 -3.62
C TRP A 143 -12.46 14.34 -4.13
N ASN A 144 -13.66 14.03 -3.60
CA ASN A 144 -14.50 12.92 -4.06
C ASN A 144 -15.00 13.07 -5.50
N PHE A 145 -15.02 14.29 -6.03
CA PHE A 145 -15.60 14.59 -7.32
C PHE A 145 -14.55 15.00 -8.37
N ALA A 146 -13.32 15.31 -7.94
CA ALA A 146 -12.21 15.66 -8.82
C ALA A 146 -11.45 14.41 -9.32
N PRO A 147 -10.88 14.39 -10.53
CA PRO A 147 -10.12 13.23 -11.04
C PRO A 147 -9.03 12.79 -10.07
N ILE A 148 -8.87 11.48 -9.87
CA ILE A 148 -7.91 10.89 -8.90
C ILE A 148 -6.49 11.44 -9.10
N GLY A 149 -6.03 11.46 -10.36
CA GLY A 149 -4.70 11.96 -10.71
C GLY A 149 -4.52 13.44 -10.41
N ASP A 150 -5.55 14.26 -10.62
CA ASP A 150 -5.50 15.70 -10.35
C ASP A 150 -5.43 15.97 -8.84
N VAL A 151 -6.17 15.21 -8.03
CA VAL A 151 -6.08 15.28 -6.57
C VAL A 151 -4.67 14.92 -6.10
N ALA A 152 -4.16 13.76 -6.52
CA ALA A 152 -2.83 13.28 -6.16
C ALA A 152 -1.73 14.29 -6.55
N ALA A 153 -1.73 14.76 -7.80
CA ALA A 153 -0.75 15.73 -8.30
C ALA A 153 -0.88 17.12 -7.63
N ASN A 154 -2.09 17.53 -7.21
CA ASN A 154 -2.26 18.78 -6.45
C ASN A 154 -1.66 18.70 -5.04
N VAL A 155 -1.76 17.55 -4.39
CA VAL A 155 -1.18 17.32 -3.05
C VAL A 155 0.35 17.26 -3.14
N GLN A 156 0.88 16.48 -4.08
CA GLN A 156 2.33 16.24 -4.21
C GLN A 156 3.09 17.40 -4.87
N ARG A 157 2.42 18.21 -5.70
CA ARG A 157 3.02 19.33 -6.44
C ARG A 157 4.30 18.92 -7.21
N PRO A 158 4.24 17.87 -8.05
CA PRO A 158 5.36 17.51 -8.91
C PRO A 158 5.60 18.63 -9.94
N ARG A 159 6.70 18.53 -10.69
CA ARG A 159 6.89 19.39 -11.88
C ARG A 159 5.70 19.27 -12.83
N GLU A 160 5.38 20.36 -13.51
CA GLU A 160 4.21 20.46 -14.38
C GLU A 160 4.18 19.36 -15.45
N ASP A 161 5.32 19.07 -16.06
CA ASP A 161 5.49 18.04 -17.09
C ASP A 161 5.30 16.60 -16.57
N LEU A 162 5.21 16.40 -15.25
CA LEU A 162 5.04 15.08 -14.64
C LEU A 162 3.65 14.86 -14.06
N ARG A 163 2.81 15.90 -13.98
CA ARG A 163 1.48 15.84 -13.33
C ARG A 163 0.57 14.77 -13.93
N TYR A 164 0.61 14.59 -15.24
CA TYR A 164 -0.27 13.64 -15.94
C TYR A 164 -0.03 12.17 -15.51
N LYS A 165 1.16 11.83 -15.00
CA LYS A 165 1.51 10.46 -14.60
C LYS A 165 0.57 9.91 -13.53
N TYR A 166 0.09 10.75 -12.60
CA TYR A 166 -0.85 10.33 -11.55
C TYR A 166 -2.21 9.93 -12.12
N GLY A 167 -2.64 10.58 -13.21
CA GLY A 167 -3.86 10.23 -13.93
C GLY A 167 -3.76 8.90 -14.66
N VAL A 168 -2.58 8.59 -15.22
CA VAL A 168 -2.31 7.30 -15.88
C VAL A 168 -2.50 6.13 -14.89
N GLU A 169 -2.01 6.28 -13.66
CA GLU A 169 -2.03 5.19 -12.67
C GLU A 169 -3.35 5.07 -11.89
N ALA A 170 -4.33 5.94 -12.13
CA ALA A 170 -5.60 5.94 -11.40
C ALA A 170 -6.40 4.63 -11.55
N GLY A 171 -6.29 3.96 -12.71
CA GLY A 171 -6.94 2.67 -12.96
C GLY A 171 -6.37 1.56 -12.08
N ASP A 172 -5.05 1.37 -12.10
CA ASP A 172 -4.36 0.40 -11.24
C ASP A 172 -4.62 0.70 -9.76
N ALA A 173 -4.56 1.96 -9.37
CA ALA A 173 -4.80 2.39 -8.00
C ALA A 173 -6.21 2.06 -7.51
N THR A 174 -7.23 2.24 -8.35
CA THR A 174 -8.62 1.91 -8.02
C THR A 174 -8.79 0.41 -7.80
N ILE A 175 -8.18 -0.42 -8.66
CA ILE A 175 -8.24 -1.89 -8.53
C ILE A 175 -7.56 -2.36 -7.23
N ILE A 176 -6.36 -1.84 -6.94
CA ILE A 176 -5.61 -2.17 -5.71
C ILE A 176 -6.40 -1.74 -4.48
N ALA A 177 -6.88 -0.49 -4.44
CA ALA A 177 -7.65 0.03 -3.32
C ALA A 177 -8.92 -0.81 -3.10
N HIS A 178 -9.68 -1.11 -4.16
CA HIS A 178 -10.89 -1.93 -4.06
C HIS A 178 -10.63 -3.32 -3.50
N LYS A 179 -9.59 -3.99 -3.99
CA LYS A 179 -9.24 -5.35 -3.55
C LYS A 179 -8.89 -5.39 -2.07
N LEU A 180 -8.11 -4.42 -1.60
CA LEU A 180 -7.74 -4.30 -0.18
C LEU A 180 -8.90 -3.82 0.68
N TRP A 181 -9.73 -2.92 0.16
CA TRP A 181 -10.88 -2.38 0.89
C TRP A 181 -11.87 -3.48 1.27
N THR A 182 -12.17 -4.35 0.31
CA THR A 182 -13.12 -5.46 0.45
C THR A 182 -12.51 -6.72 1.08
N GLY A 183 -11.20 -6.93 0.94
CA GLY A 183 -10.49 -8.10 1.47
C GLY A 183 -10.33 -8.12 3.00
N GLU A 184 -10.63 -7.00 3.67
CA GLU A 184 -10.30 -6.74 5.08
C GLU A 184 -11.45 -6.89 6.09
N THR A 185 -12.58 -7.51 5.74
CA THR A 185 -13.60 -7.92 6.75
C THR A 185 -13.11 -9.08 7.64
N ARG A 186 -11.82 -9.15 7.96
CA ARG A 186 -11.18 -10.10 8.87
C ARG A 186 -10.02 -9.44 9.62
N HIS A 187 -10.34 -8.46 10.45
CA HIS A 187 -9.51 -8.18 11.63
C HIS A 187 -10.24 -8.77 12.85
N GLY A 188 -9.76 -9.93 13.27
CA GLY A 188 -10.42 -10.85 14.21
C GLY A 188 -10.78 -12.13 13.49
N SER A 189 -9.98 -13.18 13.68
CA SER A 189 -10.19 -14.53 13.16
C SER A 189 -11.62 -15.01 13.41
N SER A 190 -12.45 -15.00 12.36
CA SER A 190 -13.63 -15.88 12.29
C SER A 190 -13.29 -16.97 11.30
N LEU A 191 -13.00 -18.17 11.81
CA LEU A 191 -12.83 -19.36 11.00
C LEU A 191 -14.19 -19.92 10.55
N SER A 192 -15.27 -19.55 11.25
CA SER A 192 -16.64 -20.01 11.06
C SER A 192 -17.50 -19.15 10.11
N GLY A 193 -17.16 -17.87 9.91
CA GLY A 193 -17.90 -16.95 9.02
C GLY A 193 -19.16 -16.34 9.64
N ASP A 194 -19.32 -16.38 10.96
CA ASP A 194 -20.53 -15.91 11.68
C ASP A 194 -20.40 -14.51 12.31
N ALA A 195 -19.27 -13.83 12.06
CA ALA A 195 -18.94 -12.50 12.57
C ALA A 195 -18.82 -12.38 14.10
N ARG A 196 -18.58 -13.47 14.83
CA ARG A 196 -18.16 -13.41 16.24
C ARG A 196 -16.63 -13.44 16.38
N ALA A 197 -16.13 -12.73 17.39
CA ALA A 197 -14.72 -12.78 17.74
C ALA A 197 -14.40 -14.11 18.44
N GLU A 198 -13.55 -14.95 17.83
CA GLU A 198 -13.11 -16.22 18.41
C GLU A 198 -11.76 -16.04 19.11
N ILE A 199 -11.66 -16.48 20.37
CA ILE A 199 -10.37 -16.63 21.07
C ILE A 199 -9.78 -17.98 20.66
N VAL A 200 -8.65 -17.95 19.96
CA VAL A 200 -7.96 -19.15 19.49
C VAL A 200 -6.82 -19.48 20.45
N ALA A 201 -6.84 -20.69 21.03
CA ALA A 201 -5.70 -21.25 21.74
C ALA A 201 -4.96 -22.24 20.83
N LEU A 202 -3.67 -21.99 20.61
CA LEU A 202 -2.77 -22.91 19.92
C LEU A 202 -2.22 -23.92 20.93
N GLN A 203 -2.45 -25.21 20.70
CA GLN A 203 -1.86 -26.27 21.51
C GLN A 203 -0.47 -26.64 20.98
N GLY A 204 0.37 -27.17 21.88
CA GLY A 204 1.77 -27.51 21.57
C GLY A 204 1.96 -28.65 20.56
N ASP A 205 0.88 -29.31 20.13
CA ASP A 205 0.86 -30.33 19.08
C ASP A 205 0.51 -29.78 17.69
N GLY A 206 0.33 -28.46 17.56
CA GLY A 206 -0.01 -27.79 16.32
C GLY A 206 -1.51 -27.76 16.01
N THR A 207 -2.37 -28.24 16.92
CA THR A 207 -3.82 -28.10 16.79
C THR A 207 -4.31 -26.78 17.37
N ALA A 208 -5.32 -26.18 16.74
CA ALA A 208 -6.00 -24.99 17.22
C ALA A 208 -7.41 -25.37 17.68
N THR A 209 -7.80 -24.94 18.87
CA THR A 209 -9.19 -25.07 19.34
C THR A 209 -9.81 -23.69 19.50
N ALA A 210 -10.98 -23.48 18.91
CA ALA A 210 -11.78 -22.27 19.05
C ALA A 210 -12.96 -22.54 19.98
N TRP A 211 -13.27 -21.58 20.84
CA TRP A 211 -14.43 -21.61 21.74
C TRP A 211 -15.33 -20.40 21.49
N PHE A 212 -16.63 -20.57 21.67
CA PHE A 212 -17.67 -19.56 21.57
C PHE A 212 -18.24 -19.16 22.94
#